data_AF-A0A0B8WCN4-F1
#
_entry.id   AF-A0A0B8WCN4-F1
#
_cell.length_a   1.000
_cell.length_b   1.000
_cell.length_c   1.000
_cell.angle_alpha   90.00
_cell.angle_beta   90.00
_cell.angle_gamma   90.00
#
_symmetry.space_group_name_H-M   'P 1'
#
loop_
_entity.id
_entity.type
_entity.pdbx_description
1 polymer ?
#
loop_
_entity_poly.entity_id
_entity_poly.type
_entity_poly.pdbx_seq_one_letter_code
_entity_poly.pdbx_strand_id
1 'polypeptide(L)'
;MTSFQVFSSSALACNCIADPYSKKYIYYKKTWYGTKRKWTCEYKCQDLRQQQTIVVGTHEDWYVSDKGLEGICDGLHYVNRYNNYVQDFVWALEEARYFDASESTAAELKKWNSESCR
;
A
#
# COMPACT_ATOMS: atom_id res chain seq x y z
N MET A 1 -10.92 -36.51 -31.45
CA MET A 1 -10.61 -36.16 -30.03
C MET A 1 -10.10 -34.73 -30.03
N THR A 2 -10.95 -33.79 -29.69
CA THR A 2 -10.70 -32.35 -29.75
C THR A 2 -10.13 -31.91 -28.40
N SER A 3 -8.86 -31.52 -28.38
CA SER A 3 -8.20 -30.98 -27.20
C SER A 3 -8.74 -29.58 -26.92
N PHE A 4 -9.53 -29.43 -25.87
CA PHE A 4 -9.90 -28.11 -25.34
C PHE A 4 -8.69 -27.50 -24.65
N GLN A 5 -8.10 -26.48 -25.28
CA GLN A 5 -7.13 -25.61 -24.62
C GLN A 5 -7.88 -24.80 -23.56
N VAL A 6 -7.61 -25.10 -22.30
CA VAL A 6 -8.06 -24.30 -21.17
C VAL A 6 -7.26 -23.00 -21.19
N PHE A 7 -7.79 -21.98 -21.85
CA PHE A 7 -7.35 -20.61 -21.61
C PHE A 7 -7.74 -20.29 -20.17
N SER A 8 -6.76 -20.37 -19.27
CA SER A 8 -6.87 -19.79 -17.93
C SER A 8 -7.07 -18.30 -18.13
N SER A 9 -8.33 -17.84 -18.11
CA SER A 9 -8.68 -16.46 -17.89
C SER A 9 -8.24 -16.11 -16.47
N SER A 10 -6.95 -15.83 -16.29
CA SER A 10 -6.55 -14.89 -15.25
C SER A 10 -7.21 -13.59 -15.65
N ALA A 11 -8.40 -13.36 -15.10
CA ALA A 11 -9.08 -12.07 -15.17
C ALA A 11 -8.01 -11.01 -14.92
N LEU A 12 -7.84 -10.12 -15.90
CA LEU A 12 -6.91 -8.99 -15.86
C LEU A 12 -7.38 -8.10 -14.71
N ALA A 13 -7.05 -8.44 -13.47
CA ALA A 13 -7.51 -7.70 -12.31
C ALA A 13 -6.60 -6.50 -12.13
N CYS A 14 -7.20 -5.32 -12.05
CA CYS A 14 -6.46 -4.14 -11.66
C CYS A 14 -5.88 -4.30 -10.27
N ASN A 15 -4.60 -3.97 -10.15
CA ASN A 15 -3.90 -4.12 -8.89
C ASN A 15 -2.80 -3.07 -8.78
N CYS A 16 -2.44 -2.74 -7.55
CA CYS A 16 -1.29 -1.93 -7.21
C CYS A 16 -0.40 -2.69 -6.24
N ILE A 17 0.89 -2.38 -6.28
CA ILE A 17 1.88 -2.81 -5.29
C ILE A 17 2.72 -1.59 -4.90
N ALA A 18 2.92 -1.40 -3.60
CA ALA A 18 3.71 -0.28 -3.09
C ALA A 18 5.21 -0.53 -3.27
N ASP A 19 5.97 0.51 -3.60
CA ASP A 19 7.42 0.50 -3.40
C ASP A 19 7.70 0.69 -1.90
N PRO A 20 8.28 -0.32 -1.19
CA PRO A 20 8.50 -0.27 0.24
C PRO A 20 9.47 0.83 0.70
N TYR A 21 10.26 1.40 -0.21
CA TYR A 21 11.27 2.42 0.09
C TYR A 21 10.87 3.82 -0.37
N SER A 22 9.69 3.97 -0.99
CA SER A 22 9.22 5.24 -1.56
C SER A 22 8.58 6.19 -0.56
N LYS A 23 8.35 5.73 0.69
CA LYS A 23 7.62 6.50 1.70
C LYS A 23 8.30 7.84 1.99
N LYS A 24 7.52 8.93 1.91
CA LYS A 24 7.97 10.29 2.26
C LYS A 24 6.96 10.93 3.21
N TYR A 25 7.43 11.39 4.37
CA TYR A 25 6.59 12.19 5.28
C TYR A 25 6.50 13.62 4.75
N ILE A 26 5.27 14.12 4.61
CA ILE A 26 5.01 15.48 4.12
C ILE A 26 4.37 16.37 5.19
N TYR A 27 3.87 15.79 6.28
CA TYR A 27 3.36 16.53 7.43
C TYR A 27 3.47 15.73 8.72
N TYR A 28 3.83 16.43 9.79
CA TYR A 28 3.82 15.93 11.16
C TYR A 28 3.39 17.04 12.11
N LYS A 29 2.37 16.77 12.93
CA LYS A 29 1.97 17.65 14.02
C LYS A 29 1.60 16.84 15.25
N LYS A 30 2.32 17.09 16.35
CA LYS A 30 2.02 16.55 17.67
C LYS A 30 1.33 17.63 18.51
N THR A 31 0.22 17.27 19.14
CA THR A 31 -0.50 18.09 20.12
C THR A 31 -0.60 17.32 21.44
N TRP A 32 -1.14 17.97 22.48
CA TRP A 32 -1.35 17.31 23.77
C TRP A 32 -2.36 16.16 23.73
N TYR A 33 -3.28 16.17 22.74
CA TYR A 33 -4.35 15.19 22.60
C TYR A 33 -4.11 14.15 21.50
N GLY A 34 -3.02 14.24 20.74
CA GLY A 34 -2.69 13.24 19.72
C GLY A 34 -1.66 13.71 18.70
N THR A 35 -1.43 12.87 17.70
CA THR A 35 -0.47 13.10 16.63
C THR A 35 -1.16 12.93 15.29
N LYS A 36 -0.98 13.91 14.40
CA LYS A 36 -1.41 13.86 13.00
C LYS A 36 -0.19 13.66 12.10
N ARG A 37 -0.24 12.67 11.21
CA ARG A 37 0.78 12.39 10.20
C ARG A 37 0.17 12.37 8.81
N LYS A 38 0.93 12.86 7.82
CA LYS A 38 0.63 12.72 6.40
C LYS A 38 1.87 12.25 5.67
N TRP A 39 1.73 11.24 4.82
CA TRP A 39 2.82 10.67 4.05
C TRP A 39 2.36 10.29 2.66
N THR A 40 3.32 10.16 1.75
CA THR A 40 3.09 9.69 0.38
C THR A 40 3.85 8.40 0.15
N CYS A 41 3.31 7.55 -0.71
CA CYS A 41 3.98 6.35 -1.21
C CYS A 41 3.82 6.26 -2.73
N GLU A 42 4.81 5.68 -3.40
CA GLU A 42 4.77 5.38 -4.83
C GLU A 42 4.28 3.96 -5.02
N TYR A 43 3.33 3.78 -5.93
CA TYR A 43 2.69 2.52 -6.23
C TYR A 43 2.87 2.19 -7.70
N LYS A 44 3.32 0.98 -8.01
CA LYS A 44 3.23 0.42 -9.36
C LYS A 44 1.85 -0.20 -9.51
N CYS A 45 1.04 0.40 -10.35
CA CYS A 45 -0.33 -0.04 -10.63
C CYS A 45 -0.44 -0.59 -12.05
N GLN A 46 -1.18 -1.67 -12.21
CA GLN A 46 -1.41 -2.34 -13.49
C GLN A 46 -2.90 -2.32 -13.82
N ASP A 47 -3.25 -1.82 -15.00
CA ASP A 47 -4.64 -1.75 -15.47
C ASP A 47 -5.13 -3.06 -16.12
N LEU A 48 -6.38 -3.06 -16.62
CA LEU A 48 -6.97 -4.20 -17.33
C LEU A 48 -6.24 -4.54 -18.65
N ARG A 49 -5.45 -3.62 -19.20
CA ARG A 49 -4.65 -3.79 -20.42
C ARG A 49 -3.22 -4.19 -20.11
N GLN A 50 -2.90 -4.48 -18.86
CA GLN A 50 -1.54 -4.72 -18.35
C GLN A 50 -0.59 -3.53 -18.49
N GLN A 51 -1.12 -2.32 -18.71
CA GLN A 51 -0.32 -1.10 -18.73
C GLN A 51 0.07 -0.73 -17.30
N GLN A 52 1.37 -0.54 -17.07
CA GLN A 52 1.90 -0.14 -15.78
C GLN A 52 1.98 1.37 -15.67
N THR A 53 1.49 1.91 -14.56
CA THR A 53 1.55 3.34 -14.22
C THR A 53 2.08 3.49 -12.80
N ILE A 54 2.93 4.48 -12.57
CA ILE A 54 3.32 4.87 -11.22
C ILE A 54 2.31 5.89 -10.69
N VAL A 55 1.67 5.56 -9.57
CA VAL A 55 0.70 6.43 -8.90
C VAL A 55 1.26 6.80 -7.54
N VAL A 56 1.25 8.10 -7.21
CA VAL A 56 1.61 8.58 -5.87
C VAL A 56 0.34 8.68 -5.04
N GLY A 57 0.23 7.84 -4.01
CA GLY A 57 -0.88 7.87 -3.07
C GLY A 57 -0.54 8.68 -1.84
N THR A 58 -1.47 9.54 -1.40
CA THR A 58 -1.32 10.33 -0.18
C THR A 58 -2.19 9.76 0.92
N HIS A 59 -1.58 9.49 2.08
CA HIS A 59 -2.24 8.96 3.26
C HIS A 59 -2.17 9.95 4.41
N GLU A 60 -3.15 9.89 5.28
CA GLU A 60 -3.25 10.70 6.48
C GLU A 60 -3.78 9.85 7.63
N ASP A 61 -3.20 10.03 8.81
CA ASP A 61 -3.64 9.33 10.01
C ASP A 61 -3.54 10.25 11.24
N TRP A 62 -4.42 9.99 12.21
CA TRP A 62 -4.44 10.62 13.50
C TRP A 62 -4.54 9.56 14.59
N TYR A 63 -3.63 9.63 15.57
CA TYR A 63 -3.54 8.63 16.63
C TYR A 63 -3.07 9.26 17.94
N VAL A 64 -3.52 8.67 19.07
CA VAL A 64 -3.16 9.14 20.42
C VAL A 64 -1.83 8.53 20.88
N SER A 65 -1.57 7.27 20.52
CA SER A 65 -0.37 6.50 20.88
C SER A 65 0.22 5.85 19.62
N ASP A 66 1.52 5.98 19.41
CA ASP A 66 2.24 5.33 18.29
C ASP A 66 2.41 3.83 18.61
N LYS A 67 1.85 2.94 17.77
CA LYS A 67 1.94 1.48 17.88
C LYS A 67 2.96 0.88 16.90
N GLY A 68 3.65 1.74 16.13
CA GLY A 68 4.65 1.33 15.14
C GLY A 68 4.06 0.84 13.82
N LEU A 69 2.74 0.99 13.61
CA LEU A 69 2.05 0.69 12.34
C LEU A 69 1.54 1.94 11.63
N GLU A 70 1.57 3.08 12.32
CA GLU A 70 1.15 4.38 11.81
C GLU A 70 2.14 4.86 10.74
N GLY A 71 1.64 5.17 9.55
CA GLY A 71 2.50 5.56 8.43
C GLY A 71 2.95 4.40 7.54
N ILE A 72 2.21 3.29 7.50
CA ILE A 72 2.42 2.19 6.54
C ILE A 72 1.71 2.51 5.21
N CYS A 73 2.34 2.17 4.09
CA CYS A 73 1.72 2.24 2.75
C CYS A 73 0.80 1.03 2.53
N ASP A 74 -0.31 1.23 1.82
CA ASP A 74 -1.25 0.14 1.52
C ASP A 74 -0.53 -1.01 0.79
N GLY A 75 -0.86 -2.25 1.14
CA GLY A 75 -0.23 -3.45 0.57
C GLY A 75 1.13 -3.83 1.16
N LEU A 76 1.75 -3.03 2.04
CA LEU A 76 2.94 -3.48 2.76
C LEU A 76 2.57 -4.35 3.96
N HIS A 77 3.11 -5.57 3.99
CA HIS A 77 2.90 -6.51 5.09
C HIS A 77 4.07 -6.42 6.08
N TYR A 78 3.75 -6.04 7.32
CA TYR A 78 4.69 -6.00 8.43
C TYR A 78 4.38 -7.10 9.43
N VAL A 79 5.42 -7.71 9.97
CA VAL A 79 5.33 -8.74 11.00
C VAL A 79 6.13 -8.34 12.22
N ASN A 80 5.62 -8.68 13.39
CA ASN A 80 6.29 -8.36 14.64
C ASN A 80 7.41 -9.38 14.89
N ARG A 81 8.66 -8.93 14.97
CA ARG A 81 9.85 -9.77 15.17
C ARG A 81 10.68 -9.24 16.33
N TYR A 82 11.16 -10.14 17.18
CA TYR A 82 12.09 -9.77 18.24
C TYR A 82 13.42 -9.31 17.65
N ASN A 83 13.88 -8.15 18.06
CA ASN A 83 15.14 -7.56 17.64
C ASN A 83 16.11 -7.51 18.82
N ASN A 84 17.16 -8.32 18.75
CA ASN A 84 18.17 -8.44 19.81
C ASN A 84 18.95 -7.13 20.08
N TYR A 85 19.06 -6.24 19.10
CA TYR A 85 19.80 -4.97 19.24
C TYR A 85 19.05 -3.98 20.14
N VAL A 86 17.73 -3.88 19.99
CA VAL A 86 16.88 -3.03 20.83
C VAL A 86 16.25 -3.78 22.01
N GLN A 87 16.48 -5.10 22.10
CA GLN A 87 15.90 -5.99 23.11
C GLN A 87 14.37 -5.90 23.21
N ASP A 88 13.71 -5.76 22.06
CA ASP A 88 12.26 -5.58 21.99
C ASP A 88 11.69 -6.11 20.66
N PHE A 89 10.38 -6.24 20.60
CA PHE A 89 9.59 -6.59 19.43
C PHE A 89 9.39 -5.38 18.51
N VAL A 90 9.79 -5.51 17.25
CA VAL A 90 9.67 -4.45 16.23
C VAL A 90 8.88 -4.94 15.02
N TRP A 91 8.10 -4.03 14.43
CA TRP A 91 7.46 -4.28 13.14
C TRP A 91 8.50 -4.23 12.03
N ALA A 92 8.78 -5.40 11.45
CA ALA A 92 9.68 -5.56 10.31
C ALA A 92 8.86 -5.77 9.03
N LEU A 93 9.27 -5.10 7.95
CA LEU A 93 8.69 -5.36 6.63
C LEU A 93 8.97 -6.82 6.25
N GLU A 94 7.92 -7.56 5.92
CA GLU A 94 8.02 -8.91 5.40
C GLU A 94 7.98 -8.92 3.88
N GLU A 95 6.96 -8.29 3.29
CA GLU A 95 6.76 -8.25 1.85
C GLU A 95 5.83 -7.11 1.42
N ALA A 96 5.85 -6.79 0.13
CA ALA A 96 4.83 -5.97 -0.51
C ALA A 96 3.85 -6.89 -1.27
N ARG A 97 2.56 -6.70 -1.05
CA ARG A 97 1.48 -7.47 -1.68
C ARG A 97 0.72 -6.63 -2.68
N TYR A 98 0.25 -7.29 -3.74
CA TYR A 98 -0.72 -6.70 -4.63
C TYR A 98 -2.05 -6.50 -3.91
N PHE A 99 -2.70 -5.37 -4.17
CA PHE A 99 -4.00 -5.03 -3.60
C PHE A 99 -4.88 -4.31 -4.62
N ASP A 100 -6.20 -4.30 -4.40
CA ASP A 100 -7.14 -3.50 -5.19
C ASP A 100 -7.07 -2.03 -4.74
N ALA A 101 -6.71 -1.15 -5.67
CA ALA A 101 -6.62 0.29 -5.43
C ALA A 101 -7.95 0.93 -4.99
N SER A 102 -9.09 0.27 -5.23
CA SER A 102 -10.40 0.73 -4.74
C SER A 102 -10.50 0.70 -3.21
N GLU A 103 -9.77 -0.21 -2.56
CA GLU A 103 -9.76 -0.42 -1.11
C GLU A 103 -8.78 0.52 -0.37
N SER A 104 -7.95 1.24 -1.11
CA SER A 104 -6.93 2.13 -0.56
C SER A 104 -7.53 3.22 0.34
N THR A 105 -6.74 3.75 1.27
CA THR A 105 -7.09 4.98 1.99
C THR A 105 -6.75 6.24 1.18
N ALA A 106 -5.87 6.15 0.19
CA ALA A 106 -5.46 7.27 -0.66
C ALA A 106 -6.48 7.59 -1.76
N ALA A 107 -6.85 8.86 -1.88
CA ALA A 107 -7.81 9.31 -2.88
C ALA A 107 -7.28 9.17 -4.32
N GLU A 108 -5.97 9.34 -4.51
CA GLU A 108 -5.30 9.24 -5.79
C GLU A 108 -5.37 7.82 -6.38
N LEU A 109 -5.22 6.80 -5.53
CA LEU A 109 -5.33 5.39 -5.93
C LEU A 109 -6.76 5.02 -6.32
N LYS A 110 -7.76 5.46 -5.53
CA LYS A 110 -9.17 5.26 -5.89
C LYS A 110 -9.53 5.92 -7.21
N LYS A 111 -9.04 7.15 -7.42
CA LYS A 111 -9.25 7.88 -8.67
C LYS A 111 -8.63 7.13 -9.84
N TRP A 112 -7.36 6.73 -9.73
CA TRP A 112 -6.68 5.95 -10.76
C TRP A 112 -7.46 4.68 -11.11
N ASN A 113 -7.93 3.94 -10.10
CA ASN A 113 -8.72 2.73 -10.32
C ASN A 113 -10.03 3.04 -11.07
N SER A 114 -10.73 4.11 -10.70
CA SER A 114 -11.97 4.50 -11.38
C SER A 114 -11.79 4.93 -12.84
N GLU A 115 -10.61 5.43 -13.21
CA GLU A 115 -10.28 5.94 -14.55
C GLU A 115 -9.65 4.86 -15.45
N SER A 116 -8.90 3.93 -14.88
CA SER A 116 -8.08 2.95 -15.65
C SER A 116 -8.67 1.54 -15.64
N CYS A 117 -9.57 1.23 -14.70
CA CYS A 117 -10.01 -0.13 -14.40
C CYS A 117 -11.52 -0.36 -14.53
N ARG A 118 -12.23 0.63 -15.10
CA ARG A 118 -13.65 0.53 -15.43
C ARG A 118 -13.86 0.31 -16.93
#